data_AF-A0A924A270-F1
#
_entry.id   AF-A0A924A270-F1
#
_cell.length_a   1.000
_cell.length_b   1.000
_cell.length_c   1.000
_cell.angle_alpha   90.00
_cell.angle_beta   90.00
_cell.angle_gamma   90.00
#
_symmetry.space_group_name_H-M   'P 1'
#
loop_
_entity.id
_entity.type
_entity.pdbx_description
1 polymer ?
#
loop_
_entity_poly.entity_id
_entity_poly.type
_entity_poly.pdbx_seq_one_letter_code
_entity_poly.pdbx_strand_id
1 'polypeptide(L)'
;MSLAFFRQRDRFDFSKDTLDIGQPLFWNRDTFLRHFFLRILALSANRWDEFYRRHLNYYLEKHPKGNEETFFKVLWQLVETRLKSLMAKDIYASNSHERDQKEIQQLESFTTFLVAIDQWNAQETEKEMVA
;
A
#
# COMPACT_ATOMS: atom_id res chain seq x y z
N MET A 1 -5.28 8.12 -9.81
CA MET A 1 -5.23 6.73 -9.34
C MET A 1 -6.39 6.52 -8.39
N SER A 2 -7.20 5.50 -8.64
CA SER A 2 -8.59 5.40 -8.19
C SER A 2 -8.68 4.98 -6.72
N LEU A 3 -9.47 5.74 -5.94
CA LEU A 3 -9.89 5.45 -4.56
C LEU A 3 -10.64 4.11 -4.41
N ALA A 4 -10.98 3.45 -5.52
CA ALA A 4 -11.89 2.30 -5.56
C ALA A 4 -11.19 0.93 -5.54
N PHE A 5 -9.86 0.87 -5.41
CA PHE A 5 -9.12 -0.40 -5.33
C PHE A 5 -9.07 -0.96 -3.92
N PHE A 6 -9.11 -0.10 -2.91
CA PHE A 6 -8.92 -0.49 -1.52
C PHE A 6 -10.18 -0.18 -0.72
N ARG A 7 -10.59 -1.15 0.09
CA ARG A 7 -11.67 -0.96 1.05
C ARG A 7 -11.31 0.14 2.04
N GLN A 8 -12.10 1.20 2.02
CA GLN A 8 -12.07 2.24 3.04
C GLN A 8 -12.87 1.76 4.24
N ARG A 9 -12.46 2.20 5.42
CA ARG A 9 -13.19 1.89 6.63
C ARG A 9 -14.53 2.63 6.67
N ASP A 10 -15.53 1.95 7.23
CA ASP A 10 -16.83 2.55 7.47
C ASP A 10 -16.75 3.71 8.46
N ARG A 11 -17.62 4.70 8.28
CA ARG A 11 -17.75 5.78 9.25
C ARG A 11 -18.22 5.19 10.58
N PHE A 12 -17.60 5.64 11.67
CA PHE A 12 -17.90 5.21 13.06
C PHE A 12 -17.49 3.77 13.41
N ASP A 13 -16.71 3.10 12.57
CA ASP A 13 -16.03 1.88 12.98
C ASP A 13 -14.76 2.23 13.77
N PHE A 14 -14.76 1.95 15.07
CA PHE A 14 -13.65 2.23 16.00
C PHE A 14 -12.84 0.98 16.39
N SER A 15 -13.03 -0.15 15.71
CA SER A 15 -12.20 -1.35 15.95
C SER A 15 -10.70 -1.02 15.88
N LYS A 16 -9.92 -1.51 16.84
CA LYS A 16 -8.46 -1.36 16.78
C LYS A 16 -7.84 -2.35 15.80
N ASP A 17 -8.53 -3.47 15.59
CA ASP A 17 -8.09 -4.56 14.75
C ASP A 17 -8.82 -4.54 13.42
N THR A 18 -8.41 -3.63 12.54
CA THR A 18 -8.97 -3.54 11.18
C THR A 18 -7.85 -3.50 10.15
N LEU A 19 -8.14 -4.12 9.00
CA LEU A 19 -7.34 -4.05 7.80
C LEU A 19 -7.75 -2.89 6.90
N ASP A 20 -8.95 -2.33 7.11
CA ASP A 20 -9.52 -1.33 6.21
C ASP A 20 -8.79 0.02 6.33
N ILE A 21 -8.78 0.78 5.22
CA ILE A 21 -8.00 2.01 5.11
C ILE A 21 -8.70 3.18 5.82
N GLY A 22 -8.01 3.75 6.81
CA GLY A 22 -8.28 5.07 7.41
C GLY A 22 -9.66 5.26 8.05
N GLN A 23 -9.95 6.47 8.53
CA GLN A 23 -11.32 6.94 8.82
C GLN A 23 -11.38 8.48 8.74
N PRO A 24 -10.94 9.10 7.63
CA PRO A 24 -10.96 10.55 7.48
C PRO A 24 -12.40 11.06 7.30
N LEU A 25 -12.60 12.33 7.66
CA LEU A 25 -13.86 13.04 7.43
C LEU A 25 -14.12 13.27 5.92
N PHE A 26 -13.06 13.50 5.16
CA PHE A 26 -13.11 13.72 3.71
C PHE A 26 -12.04 12.91 2.98
N TRP A 27 -12.42 12.30 1.87
CA TRP A 27 -11.50 11.53 1.02
C TRP A 27 -11.04 12.37 -0.18
N ASN A 28 -9.72 12.47 -0.33
CA ASN A 28 -9.05 12.88 -1.55
C ASN A 28 -7.81 11.98 -1.74
N ARG A 29 -7.05 12.17 -2.81
CA ARG A 29 -5.89 11.34 -3.12
C ARG A 29 -4.85 11.37 -1.99
N ASP A 30 -4.47 12.55 -1.51
CA ASP A 30 -3.40 12.69 -0.52
C ASP A 30 -3.81 12.10 0.83
N THR A 31 -5.03 12.39 1.26
CA THR A 31 -5.62 11.81 2.48
C THR A 31 -5.70 10.29 2.36
N PHE A 32 -6.09 9.76 1.19
CA PHE A 32 -6.09 8.33 0.96
C PHE A 32 -4.71 7.71 1.09
N LEU A 33 -3.71 8.23 0.36
CA LEU A 33 -2.34 7.71 0.39
C LEU A 33 -1.77 7.76 1.81
N ARG A 34 -1.98 8.86 2.53
CA ARG A 34 -1.58 8.97 3.94
C ARG A 34 -2.19 7.86 4.78
N HIS A 35 -3.50 7.64 4.70
CA HIS A 35 -4.17 6.60 5.49
C HIS A 35 -3.79 5.18 5.05
N PHE A 36 -3.53 4.98 3.76
CA PHE A 36 -3.06 3.72 3.21
C PHE A 36 -1.70 3.32 3.79
N PHE A 37 -0.71 4.22 3.74
CA PHE A 37 0.62 3.93 4.30
C PHE A 37 0.58 3.83 5.83
N LEU A 38 -0.21 4.67 6.51
CA LEU A 38 -0.40 4.51 7.96
C LEU A 38 -0.96 3.13 8.34
N ARG A 39 -1.83 2.55 7.49
CA ARG A 39 -2.35 1.20 7.73
C ARG A 39 -1.25 0.15 7.57
N ILE A 40 -0.47 0.20 6.49
CA ILE A 40 0.67 -0.73 6.27
C ILE A 40 1.67 -0.64 7.43
N LEU A 41 1.93 0.58 7.91
CA LEU A 41 2.85 0.83 9.03
C LEU A 41 2.36 0.29 10.37
N ALA A 42 1.05 0.24 10.57
CA ALA A 42 0.45 -0.28 11.79
C ALA A 42 0.30 -1.81 11.79
N LEU A 43 0.40 -2.46 10.62
CA LEU A 43 0.19 -3.90 10.48
C LEU A 43 1.49 -4.68 10.69
N SER A 44 1.40 -5.78 11.42
CA SER A 44 2.51 -6.73 11.57
C SER A 44 2.65 -7.62 10.33
N ALA A 45 3.87 -8.11 10.08
CA ALA A 45 4.23 -8.91 8.91
C ALA A 45 3.35 -10.15 8.70
N ASN A 46 2.97 -10.81 9.79
CA ASN A 46 2.09 -11.98 9.78
C ASN A 46 0.66 -11.70 9.28
N ARG A 47 0.28 -10.43 9.08
CA ARG A 47 -1.05 -10.02 8.61
C ARG A 47 -1.06 -9.43 7.20
N TRP A 48 0.08 -9.36 6.52
CA TRP A 48 0.12 -8.81 5.16
C TRP A 48 -0.69 -9.63 4.16
N ASP A 49 -0.69 -10.95 4.32
CA ASP A 49 -1.50 -11.87 3.53
C ASP A 49 -3.01 -11.67 3.76
N GLU A 50 -3.41 -11.44 5.02
CA GLU A 50 -4.78 -11.08 5.39
C GLU A 50 -5.19 -9.73 4.77
N PHE A 51 -4.32 -8.72 4.88
CA PHE A 51 -4.49 -7.39 4.30
C PHE A 51 -4.62 -7.44 2.78
N TYR A 52 -3.75 -8.19 2.10
CA TYR A 52 -3.76 -8.36 0.66
C TYR A 52 -5.07 -8.96 0.18
N ARG A 53 -5.46 -10.13 0.72
CA ARG A 53 -6.71 -10.81 0.35
C ARG A 53 -7.95 -9.96 0.64
N ARG A 54 -7.96 -9.26 1.78
CA ARG A 54 -9.06 -8.37 2.17
C ARG A 54 -9.34 -7.32 1.09
N HIS A 55 -8.29 -6.67 0.61
CA HIS A 55 -8.43 -5.61 -0.39
C HIS A 55 -8.60 -6.15 -1.82
N LEU A 56 -7.97 -7.27 -2.15
CA LEU A 56 -8.21 -7.97 -3.40
C LEU A 56 -9.68 -8.39 -3.54
N ASN A 57 -10.25 -9.03 -2.53
CA ASN A 57 -11.65 -9.45 -2.55
C ASN A 57 -12.59 -8.26 -2.73
N TYR A 58 -12.34 -7.16 -2.01
CA TYR A 58 -13.10 -5.93 -2.19
C TYR A 58 -12.98 -5.38 -3.61
N TYR A 59 -11.78 -5.39 -4.19
CA TYR A 59 -11.56 -4.95 -5.57
C TYR A 59 -12.36 -5.83 -6.56
N LEU A 60 -12.25 -7.15 -6.47
CA LEU A 60 -12.96 -8.07 -7.36
C LEU A 60 -14.49 -7.96 -7.23
N GLU A 61 -15.00 -7.72 -6.02
CA GLU A 61 -16.43 -7.45 -5.79
C GLU A 61 -16.91 -6.16 -6.48
N LYS A 62 -16.07 -5.12 -6.52
CA LYS A 62 -16.41 -3.81 -7.10
C LYS A 62 -16.12 -3.72 -8.60
N HIS A 63 -15.26 -4.59 -9.12
CA HIS A 63 -14.82 -4.57 -10.51
C HIS A 63 -15.02 -5.96 -11.13
N PRO A 64 -16.21 -6.29 -11.66
CA PRO A 64 -16.50 -7.61 -12.21
C PRO A 64 -15.62 -8.04 -13.40
N LYS A 65 -14.97 -7.08 -14.06
CA LYS A 65 -13.98 -7.30 -15.14
C LYS A 65 -12.53 -7.17 -14.66
N GLY A 66 -12.33 -6.86 -13.39
CA GLY A 66 -11.01 -6.75 -12.78
C GLY A 66 -10.40 -8.13 -12.55
N ASN A 67 -9.09 -8.14 -12.36
CA ASN A 67 -8.33 -9.35 -12.04
C ASN A 67 -7.27 -9.03 -10.98
N GLU A 68 -6.72 -10.09 -10.39
CA GLU A 68 -5.72 -9.97 -9.33
C GLU A 68 -4.45 -9.28 -9.81
N GLU A 69 -4.00 -9.54 -11.04
CA GLU A 69 -2.83 -8.89 -11.66
C GLU A 69 -2.96 -7.36 -11.64
N THR A 70 -4.12 -6.82 -12.04
CA THR A 70 -4.35 -5.38 -12.08
C THR A 70 -4.30 -4.79 -10.68
N PHE A 71 -4.90 -5.48 -9.71
CA PHE A 71 -4.83 -5.07 -8.31
C PHE A 71 -3.40 -5.09 -7.79
N PHE A 72 -2.67 -6.17 -8.06
CA PHE A 72 -1.28 -6.35 -7.64
C PHE A 72 -0.38 -5.25 -8.22
N LYS A 73 -0.45 -4.98 -9.53
CA LYS A 73 0.33 -3.92 -10.18
C LYS A 73 0.06 -2.54 -9.57
N VAL A 74 -1.19 -2.23 -9.25
CA VAL A 74 -1.54 -0.96 -8.59
C VAL A 74 -0.97 -0.89 -7.17
N LEU A 75 -1.08 -1.97 -6.40
CA LEU A 75 -0.52 -2.05 -5.05
C LEU A 75 1.01 -1.91 -5.08
N TRP A 76 1.67 -2.65 -5.96
CA TRP A 76 3.10 -2.62 -6.18
C TRP A 76 3.58 -1.20 -6.51
N GLN A 77 2.96 -0.57 -7.52
CA GLN A 77 3.32 0.78 -7.96
C GLN A 77 3.19 1.82 -6.82
N LEU A 78 2.16 1.72 -5.98
CA LEU A 78 1.98 2.61 -4.83
C LEU A 78 3.11 2.45 -3.80
N VAL A 79 3.42 1.21 -3.43
CA VAL A 79 4.46 0.90 -2.44
C VAL A 79 5.83 1.31 -2.97
N GLU A 80 6.15 0.94 -4.21
CA GLU A 80 7.43 1.25 -4.84
C GLU A 80 7.63 2.76 -5.00
N THR A 81 6.61 3.50 -5.44
CA THR A 81 6.69 4.97 -5.57
C THR A 81 6.98 5.61 -4.21
N ARG A 82 6.34 5.13 -3.14
CA ARG A 82 6.56 5.67 -1.79
C ARG A 82 7.95 5.35 -1.28
N LEU A 83 8.41 4.12 -1.47
CA LEU A 83 9.75 3.70 -1.06
C LEU A 83 10.82 4.51 -1.80
N LYS A 84 10.72 4.65 -3.14
CA LYS A 84 11.60 5.50 -3.95
C LYS A 84 11.61 6.96 -3.44
N SER A 85 10.43 7.51 -3.13
CA SER A 85 10.33 8.88 -2.59
C SER A 85 10.97 9.05 -1.21
N LEU A 86 10.93 8.02 -0.35
CA LEU A 86 11.56 8.06 0.97
C LEU A 86 13.08 7.92 0.87
N MET A 87 13.57 7.04 0.00
CA MET A 87 15.01 6.83 -0.22
C MET A 87 15.68 8.03 -0.90
N ALA A 88 14.98 8.73 -1.80
CA ALA A 88 15.48 9.93 -2.45
C ALA A 88 15.51 11.17 -1.52
N LYS A 89 14.82 11.11 -0.37
CA LYS A 89 14.81 12.18 0.61
C LYS A 89 16.14 12.20 1.36
N ASP A 90 16.76 13.37 1.47
CA ASP A 90 17.94 13.53 2.33
C ASP A 90 17.54 13.32 3.79
N ILE A 91 17.88 12.14 4.29
CA ILE A 91 17.49 11.64 5.60
C ILE A 91 18.22 12.39 6.72
N TYR A 92 19.37 13.01 6.45
CA TYR A 92 20.16 13.74 7.45
C TYR A 92 19.76 15.22 7.58
N ALA A 93 19.06 15.76 6.58
CA ALA A 93 18.53 17.12 6.59
C ALA A 93 17.19 17.26 7.32
N SER A 94 16.55 16.16 7.74
CA SER A 94 15.18 16.18 8.26
C SER A 94 15.08 15.75 9.72
N ASN A 95 14.34 16.51 10.54
CA ASN A 95 13.98 16.18 11.93
C ASN A 95 13.09 14.92 12.07
N SER A 96 12.80 14.22 10.97
CA SER A 96 11.94 13.03 10.90
C SER A 96 12.70 11.75 10.58
N HIS A 97 14.04 11.77 10.62
CA HIS A 97 14.92 10.66 10.23
C HIS A 97 14.49 9.29 10.78
N GLU A 98 14.23 9.20 12.09
CA GLU A 98 13.81 7.93 12.73
C GLU A 98 12.47 7.40 12.23
N ARG A 99 11.53 8.30 11.91
CA ARG A 99 10.21 7.91 11.39
C ARG A 99 10.33 7.43 9.95
N ASP A 100 11.09 8.16 9.15
CA ASP A 100 11.34 7.82 7.75
C ASP A 100 12.08 6.47 7.67
N GLN A 101 13.06 6.22 8.55
CA GLN A 101 13.78 4.94 8.61
C GLN A 101 12.86 3.77 8.99
N LYS A 102 11.98 3.93 9.97
CA LYS A 102 10.97 2.91 10.32
C LYS A 102 10.00 2.65 9.18
N GLU A 103 9.59 3.71 8.48
CA GLU A 103 8.71 3.59 7.32
C GLU A 103 9.40 2.83 6.18
N ILE A 104 10.66 3.14 5.88
CA ILE A 104 11.48 2.41 4.90
C ILE A 104 11.56 0.93 5.28
N GLN A 105 11.96 0.59 6.50
CA GLN A 105 12.09 -0.81 6.95
C GLN A 105 10.78 -1.60 6.79
N GLN A 106 9.66 -0.99 7.18
CA GLN A 106 8.36 -1.63 7.06
C GLN A 106 7.96 -1.82 5.60
N LEU A 107 8.19 -0.82 4.74
CA LEU A 107 7.86 -0.90 3.31
C LEU A 107 8.77 -1.89 2.58
N GLU A 108 10.06 -1.98 2.91
CA GLU A 108 10.96 -3.01 2.38
C GLU A 108 10.48 -4.42 2.76
N SER A 109 10.04 -4.59 4.00
CA SER A 109 9.52 -5.87 4.47
C SER A 109 8.19 -6.24 3.80
N PHE A 110 7.29 -5.27 3.64
CA PHE A 110 6.06 -5.46 2.86
C PHE A 110 6.34 -5.74 1.39
N THR A 111 7.34 -5.09 0.79
CA THR A 111 7.79 -5.34 -0.57
C THR A 111 8.32 -6.76 -0.72
N THR A 112 9.10 -7.25 0.26
CA THR A 112 9.56 -8.65 0.28
C THR A 112 8.40 -9.64 0.24
N PHE A 113 7.33 -9.36 1.00
CA PHE A 113 6.09 -10.14 0.92
C PHE A 113 5.43 -10.06 -0.45
N LEU A 114 5.30 -8.86 -1.03
CA LEU A 114 4.71 -8.69 -2.36
C LEU A 114 5.48 -9.45 -3.44
N VAL A 115 6.81 -9.43 -3.39
CA VAL A 115 7.67 -10.21 -4.29
C VAL A 115 7.44 -11.71 -4.12
N ALA A 116 7.28 -12.19 -2.89
CA ALA A 116 7.04 -13.61 -2.64
C ALA A 116 5.71 -14.14 -3.20
N ILE A 117 4.73 -13.26 -3.41
CA ILE A 117 3.43 -13.59 -4.00
C ILE A 117 3.29 -13.13 -5.46
N ASP A 118 4.30 -12.48 -6.03
CA ASP A 118 4.27 -11.99 -7.41
C ASP A 118 4.30 -13.17 -8.38
N GLN A 119 3.22 -13.33 -9.14
CA GLN A 119 3.10 -14.33 -10.21
C GLN A 119 3.19 -13.70 -11.60
N TRP A 120 3.35 -12.37 -11.69
CA TRP A 120 3.20 -11.59 -12.92
C TRP A 120 4.46 -10.83 -13.31
N ASN A 121 5.59 -11.05 -12.62
CA ASN A 121 6.85 -10.34 -12.83
C ASN A 121 6.68 -8.81 -12.86
N ALA A 122 5.87 -8.25 -11.96
CA ALA A 122 5.60 -6.81 -11.93
C ALA A 122 6.89 -5.98 -11.76
N GLN A 123 7.94 -6.58 -11.15
CA GLN A 123 9.26 -5.99 -11.02
C GLN A 123 9.97 -5.72 -12.37
N GLU A 124 9.74 -6.56 -13.39
CA GLU A 124 10.33 -6.37 -14.73
C GLU A 124 9.54 -5.36 -15.56
N THR A 125 8.22 -5.30 -15.37
CA THR A 125 7.37 -4.40 -16.14
C THR A 125 7.71 -2.91 -15.89
N GLU A 126 8.21 -2.54 -14.71
CA GLU A 126 8.71 -1.18 -14.47
C GLU A 126 10.06 -0.90 -15.17
N LYS A 127 10.94 -1.91 -15.33
CA LYS A 127 12.22 -1.74 -16.02
C LYS A 127 12.05 -1.55 -17.53
N GLU A 128 11.09 -2.22 -18.15
CA GLU A 128 10.82 -2.11 -19.59
C GLU A 128 10.10 -0.81 -19.97
N MET A 129 9.35 -0.17 -19.06
CA MET A 129 8.67 1.11 -19.35
C MET A 129 9.59 2.34 -19.25
N VAL A 130 10.82 2.18 -18.77
CA VAL A 130 11.80 3.27 -18.56
C VAL A 130 13.02 3.14 -19.49
N ALA A 131 13.09 2.08 -20.30
CA ALA A 131 14.19 1.79 -21.23
C ALA A 131 13.91 2.28 -22.67
#